data_AF-A0A833DUF6-F1
#
_entry.id   AF-A0A833DUF6-F1
#
_cell.length_a   1.000
_cell.length_b   1.000
_cell.length_c   1.000
_cell.angle_alpha   90.00
_cell.angle_beta   90.00
_cell.angle_gamma   90.00
#
_symmetry.space_group_name_H-M   'P 1'
#
loop_
_entity.id
_entity.type
_entity.pdbx_description
1 polymer ?
#
loop_
_entity_poly.entity_id
_entity_poly.type
_entity_poly.pdbx_seq_one_letter_code
_entity_poly.pdbx_strand_id
1 'polypeptide(L)'
;MEIEAEASVSEKTVVEQGYREPIEADIELVSEVAQVAKVLESTEKHLEEVKRDVDSVRHSVESAMKRIGIVYKLSEWIGSWKCCRCKFNEKGVCKAWKLADSAVEELKRELGEECLVVVDGVTRFRVDRVPLLGALCPLFRPRT
;
A
#
# COMPACT_ATOMS: atom_id res chain seq x y z
N MET A 1 25.20 56.45 64.47
CA MET A 1 25.37 56.80 63.05
C MET A 1 26.44 55.86 62.49
N GLU A 2 26.18 54.56 62.33
CA GLU A 2 25.14 53.93 61.49
C GLU A 2 25.18 54.43 60.05
N ILE A 3 26.26 54.13 59.32
CA ILE A 3 26.29 54.32 57.85
C ILE A 3 26.94 53.12 57.12
N GLU A 4 27.72 52.26 57.79
CA GLU A 4 28.45 51.18 57.09
C GLU A 4 27.65 49.86 56.90
N ALA A 5 26.45 49.73 57.50
CA ALA A 5 25.68 48.50 57.44
C ALA A 5 24.79 48.37 56.19
N GLU A 6 24.37 49.46 55.55
CA GLU A 6 23.36 49.42 54.47
C GLU A 6 23.96 49.15 53.08
N ALA A 7 25.21 49.57 52.81
CA ALA A 7 25.86 49.33 51.52
C ALA A 7 26.22 47.85 51.30
N SER A 8 26.62 47.13 52.37
CA SER A 8 27.05 45.73 52.29
C SER A 8 25.91 44.73 52.10
N VAL A 9 24.70 45.09 52.52
CA VAL A 9 23.50 44.27 52.34
C VAL A 9 22.97 44.43 50.92
N SER A 10 22.94 45.64 50.37
CA SER A 10 22.45 45.89 49.01
C SER A 10 23.34 45.23 47.94
N GLU A 11 24.68 45.28 48.06
CA GLU A 11 25.58 44.63 47.10
C GLU A 11 25.52 43.09 47.17
N LYS A 12 25.45 42.50 48.36
CA LYS A 12 25.29 41.04 48.50
C LYS A 12 23.99 40.54 47.89
N THR A 13 22.89 41.27 48.08
CA THR A 13 21.58 40.87 47.56
C THR A 13 21.51 40.98 46.04
N VAL A 14 22.12 42.02 45.45
CA VAL A 14 22.20 42.20 43.99
C VAL A 14 23.13 41.16 43.34
N VAL A 15 24.25 40.83 43.98
CA VAL A 15 25.16 39.78 43.50
C VAL A 15 24.50 38.40 43.59
N GLU A 16 23.84 38.05 44.70
CA GLU A 16 23.10 36.78 44.83
C GLU A 16 21.92 36.68 43.85
N GLN A 17 21.17 37.77 43.61
CA GLN A 17 20.11 37.80 42.60
C GLN A 17 20.66 37.66 41.17
N GLY A 18 21.81 38.30 40.87
CA GLY A 18 22.46 38.22 39.56
C GLY A 18 23.02 36.84 39.20
N TYR A 19 23.33 35.99 40.18
CA TYR A 19 23.70 34.58 39.95
C TYR A 19 22.49 33.65 39.95
N ARG A 20 21.40 33.99 40.65
CA ARG A 20 20.22 33.13 40.79
C ARG A 20 19.36 33.05 39.52
N GLU A 21 19.14 34.18 38.84
CA GLU A 21 18.37 34.20 37.58
C GLU A 21 19.02 33.37 36.44
N PRO A 22 20.34 33.46 36.19
CA PRO A 22 21.02 32.60 35.21
C PRO A 22 20.93 31.11 35.56
N ILE A 23 21.05 30.75 36.84
CA ILE A 23 20.97 29.35 37.29
C ILE A 23 19.54 28.80 37.13
N GLU A 24 18.51 29.59 37.44
CA GLU A 24 17.11 29.19 37.25
C GLU A 24 16.78 28.99 35.76
N ALA A 25 17.28 29.87 34.88
CA ALA A 25 17.14 29.72 33.43
C ALA A 25 17.86 28.46 32.88
N ASP A 26 19.07 28.15 33.36
CA ASP A 26 19.81 26.94 32.98
C ASP A 26 19.08 25.66 33.43
N ILE A 27 18.47 25.66 34.62
CA ILE A 27 17.67 24.52 35.12
C ILE A 27 16.43 24.30 34.24
N GLU A 28 15.75 25.37 33.83
CA GLU A 28 14.59 25.29 32.93
C GLU A 28 15.00 24.73 31.55
N LEU A 29 16.12 25.22 31.00
CA LEU A 29 16.67 24.73 29.74
C LEU A 29 17.03 23.24 29.80
N VAL A 30 17.65 22.78 30.89
CA VAL A 30 17.98 21.36 31.10
C VAL A 30 16.71 20.50 31.19
N SER A 31 15.65 21.01 31.82
CA SER A 31 14.34 20.34 31.87
C SER A 31 13.73 20.18 30.48
N GLU A 32 13.75 21.24 29.66
CA GLU A 32 13.26 21.21 28.28
C GLU A 32 14.05 20.22 27.42
N VAL A 33 15.38 20.24 27.50
CA VAL A 33 16.25 19.28 26.80
C VAL A 33 15.95 17.84 27.21
N ALA A 34 15.70 17.59 28.49
CA ALA A 34 15.32 16.26 28.98
C ALA A 34 13.95 15.81 28.44
N GLN A 35 13.00 16.74 28.27
CA GLN A 35 11.70 16.44 27.66
C GLN A 35 11.84 16.12 26.16
N VAL A 36 12.63 16.91 25.43
CA VAL A 36 12.93 16.66 24.01
C VAL A 36 13.61 15.30 23.83
N ALA A 37 14.57 14.94 24.69
CA ALA A 37 15.24 13.65 24.65
C ALA A 37 14.25 12.47 24.82
N LYS A 38 13.28 12.59 25.73
CA LYS A 38 12.22 11.58 25.92
C LYS A 38 11.30 11.46 24.70
N VAL A 39 10.93 12.59 24.08
CA VAL A 39 10.11 12.58 22.86
C VAL A 39 10.87 11.93 21.71
N LEU A 40 12.17 12.20 21.59
CA LEU A 40 13.02 11.59 20.57
C LEU A 40 13.08 10.06 20.74
N GLU A 41 13.35 9.58 21.97
CA GLU A 41 13.40 8.15 22.28
C GLU A 41 12.05 7.46 21.98
N SER A 42 10.93 8.09 22.34
CA SER A 42 9.60 7.57 22.02
C SER A 42 9.34 7.53 20.51
N THR A 43 9.81 8.54 19.78
CA THR A 43 9.64 8.65 18.33
C THR A 43 10.47 7.59 17.61
N GLU A 44 11.72 7.38 18.04
CA GLU A 44 12.59 6.33 17.51
C GLU A 44 11.96 4.94 17.71
N LYS A 45 11.39 4.68 18.89
CA LYS A 45 10.67 3.43 19.15
C LYS A 45 9.47 3.25 18.24
N HIS A 46 8.62 4.27 18.07
CA HIS A 46 7.48 4.21 17.16
C HIS A 46 7.92 4.02 15.71
N LEU A 47 9.02 4.62 15.28
CA LEU A 47 9.57 4.45 13.93
C LEU A 47 9.99 2.99 13.69
N GLU A 48 10.66 2.38 14.67
CA GLU A 48 11.05 0.97 14.58
C GLU A 48 9.84 0.02 14.56
N GLU A 49 8.77 0.35 15.30
CA GLU A 49 7.50 -0.39 15.23
C GLU A 49 6.85 -0.27 13.84
N VAL A 50 6.72 0.95 13.31
CA VAL A 50 6.18 1.19 11.97
C VAL A 50 7.00 0.48 10.89
N LYS A 51 8.33 0.47 11.02
CA LYS A 51 9.21 -0.24 10.09
C LYS A 51 8.95 -1.74 10.07
N ARG A 52 8.77 -2.36 11.25
CA ARG A 52 8.40 -3.79 11.34
C ARG A 52 7.04 -4.07 10.73
N ASP A 53 6.07 -3.18 10.94
CA ASP A 53 4.73 -3.32 10.37
C ASP A 53 4.76 -3.21 8.84
N VAL A 54 5.50 -2.24 8.30
CA VAL A 54 5.71 -2.09 6.85
C VAL A 54 6.38 -3.33 6.27
N ASP A 55 7.41 -3.86 6.92
CA ASP A 55 8.06 -5.10 6.47
C ASP A 55 7.07 -6.28 6.51
N SER A 56 6.25 -6.41 7.56
CA SER A 56 5.22 -7.45 7.66
C SER A 56 4.17 -7.38 6.55
N VAL A 57 3.68 -6.16 6.26
CA VAL A 57 2.74 -5.90 5.16
C VAL A 57 3.39 -6.25 3.82
N ARG A 58 4.63 -5.83 3.60
CA ARG A 58 5.38 -6.16 2.38
C ARG A 58 5.48 -7.66 2.16
N HIS A 59 5.87 -8.43 3.18
CA HIS A 59 5.97 -9.89 3.06
C HIS A 59 4.60 -10.54 2.75
N SER A 60 3.53 -10.01 3.34
CA SER A 60 2.16 -10.47 3.09
C SER A 60 1.73 -10.20 1.65
N VAL A 61 2.02 -9.01 1.12
CA VAL A 61 1.75 -8.63 -0.28
C VAL A 61 2.56 -9.51 -1.24
N GLU A 62 3.86 -9.69 -1.01
CA GLU A 62 4.70 -10.54 -1.84
C GLU A 62 4.20 -11.99 -1.87
N SER A 63 3.75 -12.51 -0.73
CA SER A 63 3.15 -13.85 -0.62
C SER A 63 1.84 -13.96 -1.40
N ALA A 64 0.95 -12.97 -1.28
CA ALA A 64 -0.30 -12.91 -2.03
C ALA A 64 -0.05 -12.85 -3.54
N MET A 65 0.88 -12.01 -3.99
CA MET A 65 1.25 -11.90 -5.40
C MET A 65 1.81 -13.21 -5.97
N LYS A 66 2.65 -13.93 -5.20
CA LYS A 66 3.13 -15.27 -5.59
C LYS A 66 1.97 -16.25 -5.77
N ARG A 67 1.00 -16.27 -4.84
CA ARG A 67 -0.18 -17.14 -4.91
C ARG A 67 -1.07 -16.80 -6.11
N ILE A 68 -1.35 -15.53 -6.33
CA ILE A 68 -2.12 -15.04 -7.49
C ILE A 68 -1.41 -15.44 -8.79
N GLY A 69 -0.08 -15.29 -8.86
CA GLY A 69 0.71 -15.70 -10.02
C GLY A 69 0.61 -17.19 -10.34
N ILE A 70 0.54 -18.06 -9.32
CA ILE A 70 0.31 -19.50 -9.53
C ILE A 70 -1.09 -19.74 -10.10
N VAL A 71 -2.13 -19.12 -9.54
CA VAL A 71 -3.51 -19.25 -10.03
C VAL A 71 -3.63 -18.75 -11.48
N TYR A 72 -2.97 -17.64 -11.81
CA TYR A 72 -2.94 -17.11 -13.16
C TYR A 72 -2.30 -18.11 -14.14
N LYS A 73 -1.12 -18.66 -13.81
CA LYS A 73 -0.44 -19.67 -14.66
C LYS A 73 -1.27 -20.94 -14.85
N LEU A 74 -1.88 -21.45 -13.78
CA LEU A 74 -2.76 -22.61 -13.87
C LEU A 74 -3.96 -22.32 -14.77
N SER A 75 -4.54 -21.13 -14.63
CA SER A 75 -5.65 -20.68 -15.47
C SER A 75 -5.21 -20.51 -16.92
N GLU A 76 -3.99 -20.04 -17.18
CA GLU A 76 -3.44 -19.95 -18.52
C GLU A 76 -3.33 -21.33 -19.19
N TRP A 77 -2.80 -22.33 -18.47
CA TRP A 77 -2.66 -23.69 -18.99
C TRP A 77 -4.01 -24.37 -19.21
N ILE A 78 -4.87 -24.38 -18.19
CA ILE A 78 -6.21 -24.99 -18.28
C ILE A 78 -7.04 -24.26 -19.35
N GLY A 79 -6.97 -22.94 -19.35
CA GLY A 79 -7.65 -22.08 -20.29
C GLY A 79 -7.23 -22.34 -21.71
N SER A 80 -5.93 -22.31 -22.00
CA SER A 80 -5.40 -22.59 -23.33
C SER A 80 -5.80 -23.98 -23.82
N TRP A 81 -5.69 -25.00 -22.95
CA TRP A 81 -6.13 -26.35 -23.27
C TRP A 81 -7.63 -26.43 -23.58
N LYS A 82 -8.48 -25.84 -22.73
CA LYS A 82 -9.93 -25.78 -22.93
C LYS A 82 -10.27 -25.03 -24.21
N CYS A 83 -9.65 -23.88 -24.46
CA CYS A 83 -9.88 -23.07 -25.66
C CYS A 83 -9.58 -23.88 -26.92
N CYS A 84 -8.44 -24.57 -27.00
CA CYS A 84 -8.07 -25.37 -28.17
C CYS A 84 -9.04 -26.54 -28.44
N ARG A 85 -9.73 -27.05 -27.41
CA ARG A 85 -10.64 -28.20 -27.54
C ARG A 85 -12.11 -27.84 -27.51
N CYS A 86 -12.47 -26.60 -27.17
CA CYS A 86 -13.86 -26.19 -27.02
C CYS A 86 -14.55 -26.12 -28.38
N LYS A 87 -15.75 -26.70 -28.50
CA LYS A 87 -16.59 -26.60 -29.70
C LYS A 87 -17.11 -25.19 -29.97
N PHE A 88 -17.17 -24.36 -28.92
CA PHE A 88 -17.61 -22.97 -29.01
C PHE A 88 -16.48 -22.00 -29.32
N ASN A 89 -15.23 -22.44 -29.31
CA ASN A 89 -14.12 -21.62 -29.76
C ASN A 89 -14.01 -21.74 -31.27
N GLU A 90 -14.13 -20.62 -31.98
CA GLU A 90 -13.88 -20.53 -33.40
C GLU A 90 -12.78 -19.48 -33.65
N LYS A 91 -11.61 -19.93 -34.14
CA LYS A 91 -10.44 -19.09 -34.43
C LYS A 91 -10.03 -18.16 -33.26
N GLY A 92 -10.11 -18.63 -32.02
CA GLY A 92 -9.76 -17.87 -30.82
C GLY A 92 -10.91 -17.08 -30.22
N VAL A 93 -12.09 -17.04 -30.86
CA VAL A 93 -13.26 -16.30 -30.39
C VAL A 93 -14.27 -17.25 -29.74
N CYS A 94 -14.75 -16.91 -28.55
CA CYS A 94 -15.82 -17.67 -27.90
C CYS A 94 -17.19 -17.30 -28.47
N LYS A 95 -17.90 -18.28 -29.03
CA LYS A 95 -19.27 -18.12 -29.54
C LYS A 95 -20.36 -18.37 -28.48
N ALA A 96 -20.00 -18.94 -27.33
CA ALA A 96 -20.95 -19.19 -26.24
C ALA A 96 -21.24 -17.93 -25.41
N TRP A 97 -20.22 -17.14 -25.11
CA TRP A 97 -20.37 -15.92 -24.33
C TRP A 97 -20.79 -14.76 -25.25
N LYS A 98 -21.87 -14.07 -24.86
CA LYS A 98 -22.29 -12.81 -25.45
C LYS A 98 -22.13 -11.74 -24.38
N LEU A 99 -21.43 -10.66 -24.70
CA LEU A 99 -21.26 -9.55 -23.78
C LEU A 99 -22.45 -8.60 -23.88
N ALA A 100 -22.93 -8.16 -22.71
CA ALA A 100 -23.86 -7.05 -22.64
C ALA A 100 -23.10 -5.75 -22.95
N ASP A 101 -23.72 -4.84 -23.69
CA ASP A 101 -23.09 -3.58 -24.11
C ASP A 101 -22.61 -2.75 -22.92
N SER A 102 -23.33 -2.82 -21.79
CA SER A 102 -22.96 -2.16 -20.54
C SER A 102 -21.62 -2.64 -19.95
N ALA A 103 -21.20 -3.87 -20.24
CA ALA A 103 -19.96 -4.44 -19.72
C ALA A 103 -18.77 -4.22 -20.67
N VAL A 104 -19.01 -3.82 -21.93
CA VAL A 104 -17.96 -3.78 -22.96
C VAL A 104 -16.88 -2.75 -22.64
N GLU A 105 -17.27 -1.53 -22.27
CA GLU A 105 -16.31 -0.45 -22.03
C GLU A 105 -15.46 -0.69 -20.77
N GLU A 106 -16.06 -1.28 -19.73
CA GLU A 106 -15.33 -1.71 -18.55
C GLU A 106 -14.32 -2.81 -18.90
N LEU A 107 -14.76 -3.85 -19.63
CA LEU A 107 -13.88 -4.94 -20.00
C LEU A 107 -12.74 -4.51 -20.94
N LYS A 108 -12.97 -3.56 -21.84
CA LYS A 108 -11.90 -2.97 -22.67
C LYS A 108 -10.86 -2.25 -21.81
N ARG A 109 -11.29 -1.49 -20.81
CA ARG A 109 -10.38 -0.77 -19.91
C ARG A 109 -9.53 -1.72 -19.08
N GLU A 110 -10.12 -2.78 -18.56
CA GLU A 110 -9.42 -3.73 -17.67
C GLU A 110 -8.59 -4.78 -18.42
N LEU A 111 -9.05 -5.25 -19.59
CA LEU A 111 -8.42 -6.35 -20.32
C LEU A 111 -7.72 -5.93 -21.61
N GLY A 112 -7.96 -4.72 -22.12
CA GLY A 112 -7.52 -4.26 -23.43
C GLY A 112 -8.55 -4.51 -24.53
N GLU A 113 -8.57 -3.63 -25.53
CA GLU A 113 -9.50 -3.71 -26.66
C GLU A 113 -9.32 -4.99 -27.49
N GLU A 114 -8.08 -5.47 -27.59
CA GLU A 114 -7.70 -6.68 -28.31
C GLU A 114 -8.27 -7.97 -27.71
N CYS A 115 -8.78 -7.91 -26.48
CA CYS A 115 -9.42 -9.05 -25.82
C CYS A 115 -10.88 -9.23 -26.23
N LEU A 116 -11.47 -8.25 -26.94
CA LEU A 116 -12.84 -8.29 -27.41
C LEU A 116 -12.90 -8.20 -28.94
N VAL A 117 -13.97 -8.74 -29.53
CA VAL A 117 -14.24 -8.65 -30.96
C VAL A 117 -15.73 -8.65 -31.23
N VAL A 118 -16.18 -7.87 -32.21
CA VAL A 118 -17.56 -7.91 -32.67
C VAL A 118 -17.68 -8.93 -33.78
N VAL A 119 -18.58 -9.90 -33.61
CA VAL A 119 -18.90 -10.90 -34.64
C VAL A 119 -20.41 -11.01 -34.76
N ASP A 120 -20.92 -10.79 -35.97
CA ASP A 120 -22.36 -10.78 -36.28
C ASP A 120 -23.14 -9.77 -35.41
N GLY A 121 -22.56 -8.59 -35.20
CA GLY A 121 -23.14 -7.53 -34.37
C GLY A 121 -23.11 -7.79 -32.86
N VAL A 122 -22.47 -8.87 -32.39
CA VAL A 122 -22.37 -9.22 -30.97
C VAL A 122 -20.92 -9.12 -30.50
N THR A 123 -20.67 -8.39 -29.42
CA THR A 123 -19.35 -8.32 -28.78
C THR A 123 -19.05 -9.61 -28.02
N ARG A 124 -17.86 -10.16 -28.26
CA ARG A 124 -17.43 -11.48 -27.77
C ARG A 124 -16.00 -11.44 -27.28
N PHE A 125 -15.65 -12.39 -26.40
CA PHE A 125 -14.29 -12.56 -25.93
C PHE A 125 -13.41 -13.27 -26.95
N ARG A 126 -12.19 -12.76 -27.08
CA ARG A 126 -11.02 -13.42 -27.66
C ARG A 126 -10.36 -14.27 -26.58
N VAL A 127 -10.78 -15.54 -26.50
CA VAL A 127 -10.32 -16.48 -25.47
C VAL A 127 -8.90 -17.01 -25.74
N ASP A 128 -8.34 -16.74 -26.92
CA ASP A 128 -6.90 -16.85 -27.21
C ASP A 128 -6.07 -15.77 -26.50
N ARG A 129 -6.67 -14.61 -26.22
CA ARG A 129 -6.05 -13.48 -25.50
C ARG A 129 -6.34 -13.50 -24.01
N VAL A 130 -7.48 -14.08 -23.61
CA VAL A 130 -7.88 -14.20 -22.20
C VAL A 130 -8.14 -15.67 -21.81
N PRO A 131 -7.09 -16.52 -21.71
CA PRO A 131 -7.24 -17.93 -21.35
C PRO A 131 -7.96 -18.15 -20.02
N LEU A 132 -7.83 -17.24 -19.06
CA LEU A 132 -8.53 -17.28 -17.77
C LEU A 132 -10.04 -17.51 -17.93
N LEU A 133 -10.68 -16.84 -18.90
CA LEU A 133 -12.10 -17.02 -19.18
C LEU A 133 -12.39 -18.43 -19.69
N GLY A 134 -11.51 -18.99 -20.52
CA GLY A 134 -11.58 -20.38 -20.94
C GLY A 134 -11.46 -21.36 -19.77
N ALA A 135 -10.54 -21.09 -18.83
CA ALA A 135 -10.30 -21.93 -17.66
C ALA A 135 -11.53 -22.01 -16.76
N LEU A 136 -12.16 -20.87 -16.51
CA LEU A 136 -13.33 -20.72 -15.64
C LEU A 136 -14.66 -20.95 -16.36
N CYS A 137 -14.66 -21.15 -17.69
CA CYS A 137 -15.88 -21.27 -18.47
C CYS A 137 -16.72 -22.48 -18.03
N PRO A 138 -17.94 -22.27 -17.49
CA PRO A 138 -18.84 -23.35 -17.11
C PRO A 138 -19.50 -23.99 -18.34
N LEU A 139 -19.47 -23.31 -19.49
CA LEU A 139 -20.04 -23.76 -20.75
C LEU A 139 -19.01 -24.52 -21.61
N PHE A 140 -17.84 -24.86 -21.07
CA PHE A 140 -16.84 -25.63 -21.81
C PHE A 140 -17.45 -26.95 -22.31
N ARG A 141 -17.33 -27.20 -23.61
CA ARG A 141 -17.77 -28.45 -24.22
C ARG A 141 -16.74 -28.88 -25.26
N PRO A 142 -16.09 -30.05 -25.10
CA PRO A 142 -15.08 -30.50 -26.03
C PRO A 142 -15.68 -30.77 -27.42
N ARG A 143 -14.87 -30.56 -28.46
CA ARG A 143 -15.14 -31.08 -29.81
C ARG A 143 -15.05 -32.61 -29.74
N THR A 144 -16.17 -33.27 -29.98
CA THR A 144 -16.23 -34.72 -30.24
C THR A 144 -15.62 -35.02 -31.58
#